data_AF-A0A7S3HFP0-F1
#
_entry.id   AF-A0A7S3HFP0-F1
#
_cell.length_a   1.000
_cell.length_b   1.000
_cell.length_c   1.000
_cell.angle_alpha   90.00
_cell.angle_beta   90.00
_cell.angle_gamma   90.00
#
_symmetry.space_group_name_H-M   'P 1'
#
loop_
_entity.id
_entity.type
_entity.pdbx_description
1 polymer ?
#
loop_
_entity_poly.entity_id
_entity_poly.type
_entity_poly.pdbx_seq_one_letter_code
_entity_poly.pdbx_strand_id
1 'polypeptide(L)'
;VVFKEGSRVAEELSLGFKDGTTYCVAPIVAGNGTDGTKLASFDYWAVGINCCNPLPPATFWCGRSDLTNPAAHGAVRWMGDSARGFFQLAIQQAEAEYGYQAVNPILYTWTKDPVADVEDMRSAGMDFLMGLTVKFALLQAIFVIGVIFFLSPTGM
;
A
#
# COMPACT_ATOMS: atom_id res chain seq x y z
N VAL A 1 1.16 -0.44 -10.76
CA VAL A 1 0.82 -1.54 -11.68
C VAL A 1 -0.50 -1.21 -12.34
N VAL A 2 -0.61 -1.46 -13.65
CA VAL A 2 -1.85 -1.25 -14.41
C VAL A 2 -2.36 -2.62 -14.82
N PHE A 3 -3.58 -2.96 -14.39
CA PHE A 3 -4.23 -4.23 -14.71
C PHE A 3 -4.91 -4.17 -16.07
N LYS A 4 -5.32 -5.33 -16.59
CA LYS A 4 -6.09 -5.41 -17.83
C LYS A 4 -7.43 -4.71 -17.67
N GLU A 5 -7.91 -4.08 -18.73
CA GLU A 5 -9.24 -3.48 -18.76
C GLU A 5 -10.32 -4.52 -18.40
N GLY A 6 -11.24 -4.14 -17.51
CA GLY A 6 -12.24 -5.04 -16.92
C GLY A 6 -11.77 -5.79 -15.67
N SER A 7 -10.55 -5.56 -15.19
CA SER A 7 -10.15 -5.98 -13.84
C SER A 7 -10.86 -5.15 -12.77
N ARG A 8 -11.36 -5.82 -11.74
CA ARG A 8 -12.04 -5.19 -10.60
C ARG A 8 -11.69 -5.88 -9.29
N VAL A 9 -11.96 -5.19 -8.20
CA VAL A 9 -11.96 -5.80 -6.87
C VAL A 9 -13.26 -6.58 -6.69
N ALA A 10 -13.17 -7.84 -6.28
CA ALA A 10 -14.33 -8.65 -5.92
C ALA A 10 -14.73 -8.36 -4.47
N GLU A 11 -15.51 -7.29 -4.28
CA GLU A 11 -16.02 -6.88 -2.96
C GLU A 11 -16.81 -8.00 -2.28
N GLU A 12 -17.48 -8.84 -3.06
CA GLU A 12 -18.27 -9.97 -2.61
C GLU A 12 -17.46 -11.11 -1.98
N LEU A 13 -16.15 -11.17 -2.27
CA LEU A 13 -15.20 -12.14 -1.70
C LEU A 13 -14.26 -11.49 -0.68
N SER A 14 -14.62 -10.30 -0.20
CA SER A 14 -13.82 -9.60 0.80
C SER A 14 -14.04 -10.17 2.20
N LEU A 15 -12.98 -10.08 3.01
CA LEU A 15 -13.00 -10.41 4.43
C LEU A 15 -12.01 -9.50 5.17
N GLY A 16 -12.08 -9.47 6.49
CA GLY A 16 -11.12 -8.71 7.28
C GLY A 16 -10.76 -9.35 8.62
N PHE A 17 -9.50 -9.20 8.99
CA PHE A 17 -9.00 -9.59 10.30
C PHE A 17 -9.03 -8.39 11.24
N LYS A 18 -9.50 -8.58 12.48
CA LYS A 18 -9.60 -7.49 13.47
C LYS A 18 -8.65 -7.71 14.64
N ASP A 19 -7.66 -6.82 14.77
CA ASP A 19 -6.75 -6.74 15.91
C ASP A 19 -6.48 -5.26 16.25
N GLY A 20 -7.35 -4.69 17.09
CA GLY A 20 -7.44 -3.25 17.36
C GLY A 20 -7.96 -2.43 16.17
N THR A 21 -7.31 -2.59 15.01
CA THR A 21 -7.74 -2.08 13.70
C THR A 21 -8.20 -3.23 12.81
N THR A 22 -9.03 -2.92 11.81
CA THR A 22 -9.55 -3.91 10.87
C THR A 22 -8.68 -3.93 9.62
N TYR A 23 -8.04 -5.07 9.34
CA TYR A 23 -7.24 -5.30 8.16
C TYR A 23 -8.09 -5.97 7.10
N CYS A 24 -8.29 -5.28 5.99
CA CYS A 24 -9.22 -5.65 4.95
C CYS A 24 -8.49 -6.21 3.74
N VAL A 25 -9.02 -7.31 3.20
CA VAL A 25 -8.49 -7.95 2.00
C VAL A 25 -9.63 -8.31 1.06
N ALA A 26 -9.42 -8.09 -0.23
CA ALA A 26 -10.35 -8.46 -1.28
C ALA A 26 -9.58 -8.91 -2.53
N PRO A 27 -9.95 -10.02 -3.17
CA PRO A 27 -9.24 -10.50 -4.34
C PRO A 27 -9.51 -9.60 -5.56
N ILE A 28 -8.49 -9.43 -6.41
CA ILE A 28 -8.60 -8.72 -7.68
C ILE A 28 -8.82 -9.75 -8.78
N VAL A 29 -9.93 -9.62 -9.50
CA VAL A 29 -10.34 -10.56 -10.54
C VAL A 29 -10.34 -9.89 -11.90
N ALA A 30 -10.02 -10.66 -12.95
CA ALA A 30 -10.09 -10.18 -14.32
C ALA A 30 -11.45 -10.55 -14.94
N GLY A 31 -12.21 -9.54 -15.38
CA GLY A 31 -13.43 -9.71 -16.16
C GLY A 31 -14.73 -9.30 -15.45
N ASN A 32 -15.74 -8.98 -16.27
CA ASN A 32 -17.08 -8.57 -15.84
C ASN A 32 -18.04 -9.74 -15.52
N GLY A 33 -17.58 -10.99 -15.63
CA GLY A 33 -18.40 -12.18 -15.43
C GLY A 33 -18.11 -12.93 -14.13
N THR A 34 -19.08 -13.71 -13.67
CA THR A 34 -19.00 -14.68 -12.55
C THR A 34 -17.90 -15.75 -12.72
N ASP A 35 -17.18 -15.75 -13.84
CA ASP A 35 -16.04 -16.62 -14.09
C ASP A 35 -14.80 -16.18 -13.32
N GLY A 36 -14.64 -14.88 -13.05
CA GLY A 36 -13.56 -14.34 -12.21
C GLY A 36 -13.67 -14.78 -10.75
N THR A 37 -14.89 -15.02 -10.25
CA THR A 37 -15.16 -15.53 -8.90
C THR A 37 -15.06 -17.05 -8.80
N LYS A 38 -14.85 -17.76 -9.92
CA LYS A 38 -14.71 -19.22 -9.99
C LYS A 38 -13.27 -19.71 -9.97
N LEU A 39 -12.28 -18.80 -9.90
CA LEU A 39 -10.90 -19.22 -9.79
C LEU A 39 -10.68 -19.95 -8.46
N ALA A 40 -10.06 -21.12 -8.54
CA ALA A 40 -9.66 -21.87 -7.35
C ALA A 40 -8.51 -21.19 -6.59
N SER A 41 -7.78 -20.26 -7.24
CA SER A 41 -6.66 -19.55 -6.66
C SER A 41 -6.60 -18.07 -7.02
N PHE A 42 -6.36 -17.20 -6.03
CA PHE A 42 -6.18 -15.75 -6.18
C PHE A 42 -4.81 -15.30 -5.67
N ASP A 43 -3.99 -14.76 -6.57
CA ASP A 43 -2.65 -14.24 -6.22
C ASP A 43 -2.64 -12.71 -6.05
N TYR A 44 -3.63 -11.99 -6.60
CA TYR A 44 -3.70 -10.52 -6.55
C TYR A 44 -4.75 -10.06 -5.54
N TRP A 45 -4.34 -9.24 -4.58
CA TRP A 45 -5.18 -8.82 -3.47
C TRP A 45 -5.18 -7.30 -3.31
N ALA A 46 -6.37 -6.71 -3.26
CA ALA A 46 -6.59 -5.35 -2.82
C ALA A 46 -6.66 -5.32 -1.28
N VAL A 47 -5.87 -4.47 -0.65
CA VAL A 47 -5.77 -4.36 0.81
C VAL A 47 -5.99 -2.94 1.30
N GLY A 48 -6.46 -2.82 2.54
CA GLY A 48 -6.58 -1.54 3.24
C GLY A 48 -6.92 -1.70 4.71
N ILE A 49 -6.92 -0.61 5.46
CA ILE A 49 -7.13 -0.60 6.91
C ILE A 49 -8.41 0.18 7.22
N ASN A 50 -9.30 -0.41 8.03
CA ASN A 50 -10.58 0.14 8.47
C ASN A 50 -11.54 0.52 7.33
N CYS A 51 -11.49 -0.21 6.21
CA CYS A 51 -12.29 0.08 5.02
C CYS A 51 -13.02 -1.13 4.45
N CYS A 52 -13.44 -2.06 5.32
CA CYS A 52 -14.28 -3.21 5.00
C CYS A 52 -15.10 -3.66 6.21
N ASN A 53 -16.11 -4.48 5.97
CA ASN A 53 -16.74 -5.28 7.00
C ASN A 53 -15.88 -6.54 7.24
N PRO A 54 -15.37 -6.80 8.46
CA PRO A 54 -14.51 -7.95 8.71
C PRO A 54 -15.22 -9.31 8.57
N LEU A 55 -16.54 -9.33 8.68
CA LEU A 55 -17.36 -10.54 8.64
C LEU A 55 -18.43 -10.43 7.55
N PRO A 56 -18.99 -11.56 7.07
CA PRO A 56 -20.14 -11.55 6.19
C PRO A 56 -21.33 -10.81 6.83
N PRO A 57 -22.07 -9.96 6.08
CA PRO A 57 -21.98 -9.73 4.63
C PRO A 57 -20.75 -8.93 4.22
N ALA A 58 -20.04 -9.43 3.21
CA ALA A 58 -18.82 -8.84 2.67
C ALA A 58 -19.08 -7.44 2.11
N THR A 59 -18.25 -6.47 2.48
CA THR A 59 -18.33 -5.11 1.95
C THR A 59 -16.94 -4.52 2.00
N PHE A 60 -16.47 -3.97 0.87
CA PHE A 60 -15.14 -3.42 0.75
C PHE A 60 -15.22 -2.03 0.11
N TRP A 61 -14.64 -1.02 0.76
CA TRP A 61 -14.71 0.37 0.32
C TRP A 61 -13.36 1.09 0.38
N CYS A 62 -12.25 0.35 0.48
CA CYS A 62 -10.92 0.93 0.37
C CYS A 62 -10.74 1.54 -1.02
N GLY A 63 -10.55 2.85 -1.12
CA GLY A 63 -10.52 3.55 -2.40
C GLY A 63 -11.89 3.64 -3.07
N ARG A 64 -12.98 3.90 -2.30
CA ARG A 64 -14.38 3.94 -2.79
C ARG A 64 -14.58 4.74 -4.09
N SER A 65 -13.88 5.85 -4.25
CA SER A 65 -13.91 6.68 -5.47
C SER A 65 -13.39 5.94 -6.69
N ASP A 66 -12.40 5.08 -6.50
CA ASP A 66 -11.71 4.34 -7.55
C ASP A 66 -12.44 3.02 -7.84
N LEU A 67 -13.02 2.37 -6.83
CA LEU A 67 -13.85 1.17 -7.02
C LEU A 67 -15.05 1.42 -7.93
N THR A 68 -15.63 2.62 -7.90
CA THR A 68 -16.81 2.97 -8.71
C THR A 68 -16.43 3.37 -10.15
N ASN A 69 -15.15 3.65 -10.41
CA ASN A 69 -14.71 4.16 -11.69
C ASN A 69 -14.19 3.02 -12.58
N PRO A 70 -14.83 2.72 -13.73
CA PRO A 70 -14.37 1.66 -14.64
C PRO A 70 -12.98 1.96 -15.24
N ALA A 71 -12.54 3.22 -15.23
CA ALA A 71 -11.20 3.61 -15.66
C ALA A 71 -10.12 3.35 -14.59
N ALA A 72 -10.49 3.07 -13.34
CA ALA A 72 -9.54 2.78 -12.28
C ALA A 72 -9.20 1.29 -12.27
N HIS A 73 -8.20 0.93 -13.07
CA HIS A 73 -7.61 -0.41 -13.13
C HIS A 73 -6.14 -0.38 -12.68
N GLY A 74 -5.79 0.61 -11.87
CA GLY A 74 -4.46 0.78 -11.29
C GLY A 74 -4.37 0.20 -9.89
N ALA A 75 -3.16 -0.18 -9.49
CA ALA A 75 -2.86 -0.39 -8.09
C ALA A 75 -1.39 -0.15 -7.76
N VAL A 76 -1.13 0.29 -6.54
CA VAL A 76 0.21 0.46 -5.97
C VAL A 76 0.50 -0.70 -5.05
N ARG A 77 1.73 -1.23 -5.08
CA ARG A 77 2.10 -2.35 -4.20
C ARG A 77 2.17 -1.86 -2.75
N TRP A 78 1.57 -2.61 -1.83
CA TRP A 78 1.71 -2.31 -0.41
C TRP A 78 3.12 -2.67 0.08
N MET A 79 3.80 -1.72 0.73
CA MET A 79 5.19 -1.86 1.19
C MET A 79 5.34 -1.87 2.72
N GLY A 80 4.26 -1.72 3.48
CA GLY A 80 4.32 -1.68 4.94
C GLY A 80 4.47 -3.08 5.55
N ASP A 81 5.64 -3.38 6.14
CA ASP A 81 5.93 -4.70 6.70
C ASP A 81 5.13 -5.03 7.97
N SER A 82 4.85 -4.05 8.84
CA SER A 82 4.13 -4.28 10.11
C SER A 82 2.70 -4.78 9.89
N ALA A 83 2.01 -4.26 8.87
CA ALA A 83 0.63 -4.65 8.54
C ALA A 83 0.56 -5.96 7.72
N ARG A 84 1.68 -6.39 7.13
CA ARG A 84 1.72 -7.50 6.17
C ARG A 84 1.30 -8.84 6.77
N GLY A 85 1.75 -9.11 8.00
CA GLY A 85 1.35 -10.32 8.73
C GLY A 85 -0.16 -10.37 8.99
N PHE A 86 -0.76 -9.24 9.34
CA PHE A 86 -2.21 -9.15 9.58
C PHE A 86 -3.03 -9.32 8.31
N PHE A 87 -2.56 -8.81 7.16
CA PHE A 87 -3.20 -9.08 5.88
C PHE A 87 -3.11 -10.56 5.49
N GLN A 88 -2.01 -11.25 5.81
CA GLN A 88 -1.92 -12.70 5.58
C GLN A 88 -2.91 -13.48 6.44
N LEU A 89 -3.11 -13.09 7.70
CA LEU A 89 -4.15 -13.67 8.56
C LEU A 89 -5.55 -13.43 7.99
N ALA A 90 -5.83 -12.23 7.49
CA ALA A 90 -7.10 -11.93 6.84
C ALA A 90 -7.33 -12.78 5.58
N ILE A 91 -6.28 -13.02 4.78
CA ILE A 91 -6.34 -13.90 3.60
C ILE A 91 -6.64 -15.34 4.02
N GLN A 92 -5.95 -15.86 5.04
CA GLN A 92 -6.19 -17.21 5.56
C GLN A 92 -7.63 -17.39 6.06
N GLN A 93 -8.20 -16.36 6.70
CA GLN A 93 -9.60 -16.38 7.09
C GLN A 93 -10.54 -16.38 5.87
N ALA A 94 -10.20 -15.62 4.84
CA ALA A 94 -10.98 -15.57 3.61
C ALA A 94 -10.93 -16.90 2.81
N GLU A 95 -9.76 -17.55 2.77
CA GLU A 95 -9.60 -18.90 2.22
C GLU A 95 -10.47 -19.93 2.96
N ALA A 96 -10.52 -19.85 4.28
CA ALA A 96 -11.32 -20.75 5.11
C ALA A 96 -12.84 -20.55 4.93
N GLU A 97 -13.28 -19.29 4.76
CA GLU A 97 -14.69 -18.94 4.61
C GLU A 97 -15.24 -19.28 3.21
N TYR A 98 -14.49 -18.94 2.16
CA TYR A 98 -14.98 -19.03 0.77
C TYR A 98 -14.42 -20.25 0.01
N GLY A 99 -13.43 -20.96 0.54
CA GLY A 99 -12.91 -22.21 -0.02
C GLY A 99 -12.00 -22.06 -1.25
N TYR A 100 -11.50 -20.86 -1.54
CA TYR A 100 -10.44 -20.63 -2.52
C TYR A 100 -9.05 -20.63 -1.86
N GLN A 101 -7.99 -20.64 -2.67
CA GLN A 101 -6.60 -20.60 -2.19
C GLN A 101 -5.84 -19.34 -2.65
N ALA A 102 -4.82 -18.95 -1.91
CA ALA A 102 -3.92 -17.84 -2.20
C ALA A 102 -2.48 -18.39 -2.14
N VAL A 103 -1.99 -18.90 -3.27
CA VAL A 103 -0.68 -19.58 -3.32
C VAL A 103 0.44 -18.57 -3.08
N ASN A 104 0.39 -17.42 -3.78
CA ASN A 104 1.37 -16.36 -3.62
C ASN A 104 0.66 -14.99 -3.53
N PRO A 105 0.14 -14.60 -2.35
CA PRO A 105 -0.60 -13.37 -2.22
C PRO A 105 0.32 -12.15 -2.35
N ILE A 106 0.06 -11.34 -3.38
CA ILE A 106 0.68 -10.03 -3.58
C ILE A 106 -0.34 -8.95 -3.23
N LEU A 107 0.05 -8.08 -2.30
CA LEU A 107 -0.81 -7.06 -1.73
C LEU A 107 -0.68 -5.74 -2.48
N TYR A 108 -1.83 -5.17 -2.82
CA TYR A 108 -1.95 -3.92 -3.56
C TYR A 108 -2.97 -2.98 -2.91
N THR A 109 -2.73 -1.69 -2.99
CA THR A 109 -3.71 -0.65 -2.75
C THR A 109 -4.31 -0.24 -4.08
N TRP A 110 -5.63 -0.42 -4.21
CA TRP A 110 -6.36 -0.07 -5.43
C TRP A 110 -6.42 1.45 -5.58
N THR A 111 -6.08 1.96 -6.77
CA THR A 111 -6.05 3.39 -7.05
C THR A 111 -6.36 3.64 -8.53
N LYS A 112 -6.92 4.81 -8.85
CA LYS A 112 -7.16 5.20 -10.24
C LYS A 112 -5.87 5.50 -10.98
N ASP A 113 -4.94 6.21 -10.34
CA ASP A 113 -3.69 6.65 -10.98
C ASP A 113 -2.47 6.22 -10.15
N PRO A 114 -1.92 5.03 -10.44
CA PRO A 114 -0.77 4.52 -9.70
C PRO A 114 0.52 5.28 -10.03
N VAL A 115 0.56 6.08 -11.10
CA VAL A 115 1.74 6.86 -11.48
C VAL A 115 1.79 8.12 -10.64
N ALA A 116 0.66 8.83 -10.51
CA ALA A 116 0.55 10.00 -9.64
C ALA A 116 0.89 9.65 -8.18
N ASP A 117 0.33 8.57 -7.63
CA ASP A 117 0.60 8.17 -6.24
C ASP A 117 2.08 7.87 -5.99
N VAL A 118 2.75 7.19 -6.93
CA VAL A 118 4.18 6.88 -6.82
C VAL A 118 5.04 8.14 -6.99
N GLU A 119 4.62 9.05 -7.86
CA GLU A 119 5.29 10.34 -8.08
C GLU A 119 5.19 11.25 -6.85
N ASP A 120 4.05 11.26 -6.16
CA ASP A 120 3.87 11.96 -4.89
C ASP A 120 4.73 11.36 -3.77
N MET A 121 4.82 10.03 -3.70
CA MET A 121 5.76 9.38 -2.77
C MET A 121 7.22 9.72 -3.09
N ARG A 122 7.56 9.80 -4.39
CA ARG A 122 8.90 10.16 -4.86
C ARG A 122 9.25 11.60 -4.51
N SER A 123 8.35 12.54 -4.76
CA SER A 123 8.56 13.97 -4.49
C SER A 123 8.73 14.23 -3.00
N ALA A 124 7.86 13.66 -2.16
CA ALA A 124 7.98 13.75 -0.70
C ALA A 124 9.30 13.16 -0.18
N GLY A 125 9.75 12.04 -0.74
CA GLY A 125 11.05 11.45 -0.42
C GLY A 125 12.23 12.35 -0.81
N MET A 126 12.16 12.98 -1.99
CA MET A 126 13.18 13.91 -2.47
C MET A 126 13.26 15.18 -1.60
N ASP A 127 12.12 15.74 -1.22
CA ASP A 127 12.06 16.92 -0.35
C ASP A 127 12.64 16.62 1.04
N PHE A 128 12.32 15.45 1.59
CA PHE A 128 12.89 14.99 2.86
C PHE A 128 14.41 14.81 2.78
N LEU A 129 14.89 14.14 1.72
CA LEU A 129 16.32 13.94 1.49
C LEU A 129 17.06 15.27 1.32
N MET A 130 16.55 16.16 0.48
CA MET A 130 17.13 17.49 0.25
C MET A 130 17.19 18.28 1.56
N GLY A 131 16.11 18.26 2.34
CA GLY A 131 16.05 18.92 3.65
C GLY A 131 17.09 18.38 4.64
N LEU A 132 17.30 17.06 4.69
CA LEU A 132 18.32 16.44 5.54
C LEU A 132 19.74 16.77 5.06
N THR A 133 20.00 16.70 3.75
CA THR A 133 21.32 17.00 3.17
C THR A 133 21.72 18.44 3.45
N VAL A 134 20.81 19.41 3.28
CA VAL A 134 21.09 20.82 3.57
C VAL A 134 21.37 21.03 5.06
N LYS A 135 20.55 20.46 5.96
CA LYS A 135 20.77 20.55 7.41
C LYS A 135 22.12 19.94 7.83
N PHE A 136 22.47 18.78 7.28
CA PHE A 136 23.74 18.13 7.54
C PHE A 136 24.93 18.97 7.04
N ALA A 137 24.84 19.52 5.82
CA ALA A 137 25.89 20.39 5.26
C ALA A 137 26.10 21.66 6.10
N LEU A 138 25.02 22.29 6.56
CA LEU A 138 25.10 23.46 7.46
C LEU A 138 25.74 23.11 8.80
N LEU A 139 25.36 21.97 9.39
CA LEU A 139 25.97 21.50 10.64
C LEU A 139 27.47 21.22 10.48
N GLN A 140 27.87 20.58 9.38
CA GLN A 140 29.29 20.35 9.06
C GLN A 140 30.05 21.65 8.86
N ALA A 141 29.46 22.63 8.16
CA ALA A 141 30.08 23.95 7.98
C ALA A 141 30.31 24.65 9.33
N ILE A 142 29.34 24.59 10.25
CA ILE A 142 29.47 25.16 11.60
C ILE A 142 30.61 24.49 12.38
N PHE A 143 30.71 23.16 12.35
CA PHE A 143 31.80 22.45 13.02
C PHE A 143 33.17 22.78 12.43
N VAL A 144 33.30 22.82 11.10
CA VAL A 144 34.56 23.19 10.43
C VAL A 144 34.96 24.61 10.76
N ILE A 145 34.03 25.57 10.75
CA ILE A 145 34.28 26.95 11.15
C ILE A 145 34.73 27.01 12.62
N GLY A 146 34.04 26.31 13.52
CA GLY A 146 34.40 26.26 14.93
C GLY A 146 35.80 25.69 15.18
N VAL A 147 36.19 24.63 14.46
CA VAL A 147 37.54 24.05 14.52
C VAL A 147 38.57 25.02 13.94
N ILE A 148 38.28 25.68 12.82
CA ILE A 148 39.16 26.69 12.24
C ILE A 148 39.38 27.84 13.23
N PHE A 149 38.33 28.35 13.89
CA PHE A 149 38.50 29.38 14.92
C PHE A 149 39.33 28.90 16.13
N PHE A 150 39.14 27.64 16.55
CA PHE A 150 39.91 27.07 17.67
C PHE A 150 41.40 26.83 17.32
N LEU A 151 41.68 26.45 16.06
CA LEU A 151 43.04 26.19 15.57
C LEU A 151 43.70 27.43 14.95
N SER A 152 42.94 28.49 14.65
CA SER A 152 43.49 29.73 14.08
C SER A 152 44.37 30.40 15.14
N PRO A 153 45.65 30.67 14.85
CA PRO A 153 46.57 31.27 15.79
C PRO A 153 46.34 32.79 15.83
N THR A 154 45.23 33.22 16.41
CA THR A 154 45.10 34.56 17.00
C THR A 154 45.21 34.37 18.51
N GLY A 155 46.44 34.24 19.03
CA GLY A 155 47.12 35.32 19.77
C GLY A 155 46.70 35.29 21.24
N MET A 156 47.52 34.82 22.19
CA MET A 156 48.49 35.69 22.87
C MET A 156 48.48 37.16 22.40
#